data_AF-E6QJI8-F1
#
_entry.id   AF-E6QJI8-F1
#
_cell.length_a   1.000
_cell.length_b   1.000
_cell.length_c   1.000
_cell.angle_alpha   90.00
_cell.angle_beta   90.00
_cell.angle_gamma   90.00
#
_symmetry.space_group_name_H-M   'P 1'
#
loop_
_entity.id
_entity.type
_entity.pdbx_description
1 polymer ?
#
loop_
_entity_poly.entity_id
_entity_poly.type
_entity_poly.pdbx_seq_one_letter_code
_entity_poly.pdbx_strand_id
1 'polypeptide(L)'
;MGYLEGRLHALVFVEHPTGIMKARSNHEPDADNPEWTANDFASAQPFIGLPESLRAKLPPRGLQKAPVKERITMRLSKDVVAKFRASGPGWQTRIDAALKEWLETHHQA
;
A
#
# COMPACT_ATOMS: atom_id res chain seq x y z
N MET A 1 39.17 17.66 3.33
CA MET A 1 39.97 16.71 2.54
C MET A 1 40.13 15.45 3.38
N GLY A 2 39.59 14.27 3.12
CA GLY A 2 38.84 13.73 2.00
C GLY A 2 38.03 12.51 2.48
N TYR A 3 36.98 12.20 1.72
CA TYR A 3 36.08 11.08 1.89
C TYR A 3 36.71 9.73 1.50
N LEU A 4 35.96 8.65 1.80
CA LEU A 4 35.95 7.31 1.20
C LEU A 4 36.82 6.26 1.92
N GLU A 5 36.19 5.26 2.53
CA GLU A 5 36.30 3.85 2.09
C GLU A 5 35.31 2.95 2.88
N GLY A 6 34.63 2.02 2.21
CA GLY A 6 34.13 0.79 2.86
C GLY A 6 32.65 0.70 3.22
N ARG A 7 31.75 0.93 2.26
CA ARG A 7 30.33 0.55 2.34
C ARG A 7 30.19 -0.99 2.41
N LEU A 8 30.20 -1.58 3.60
CA LEU A 8 29.85 -3.00 3.80
C LEU A 8 28.32 -3.17 3.68
N HIS A 9 27.86 -3.46 2.46
CA HIS A 9 26.52 -3.96 2.21
C HIS A 9 26.39 -5.38 2.76
N ALA A 10 25.89 -5.52 3.99
CA ALA A 10 25.25 -6.77 4.41
C ALA A 10 23.74 -6.64 4.14
N LEU A 11 23.37 -6.72 2.86
CA LEU A 11 22.01 -7.04 2.45
C LEU A 11 21.76 -8.50 2.84
N VAL A 12 21.17 -8.73 4.02
CA VAL A 12 20.46 -9.99 4.28
C VAL A 12 19.14 -9.90 3.54
N PHE A 13 19.22 -10.16 2.24
CA PHE A 13 18.08 -10.44 1.38
C PHE A 13 17.46 -11.72 1.95
N VAL A 14 16.28 -11.59 2.57
CA VAL A 14 15.43 -12.76 2.84
C VAL A 14 15.10 -13.32 1.46
N GLU A 15 15.66 -14.49 1.14
CA GLU A 15 15.16 -15.31 0.05
C GLU A 15 13.70 -15.64 0.35
N HIS A 16 12.80 -14.84 -0.22
CA HIS A 16 11.47 -15.32 -0.50
C HIS A 16 11.68 -16.40 -1.58
N PRO A 17 11.20 -17.65 -1.42
CA PRO A 17 11.08 -18.51 -2.59
C PRO A 17 10.20 -17.73 -3.57
N THR A 18 10.80 -17.35 -4.69
CA THR A 18 10.12 -16.76 -5.83
C THR A 18 9.16 -17.82 -6.35
N GLY A 19 8.00 -17.90 -5.69
CA GLY A 19 6.80 -18.44 -6.27
C GLY A 19 6.60 -17.69 -7.58
N ILE A 20 6.85 -18.42 -8.66
CA ILE A 20 6.46 -18.17 -10.05
C ILE A 20 5.92 -16.75 -10.20
N MET A 21 6.78 -15.82 -10.62
CA MET A 21 6.32 -14.52 -11.08
C MET A 21 5.33 -14.82 -12.19
N LYS A 22 4.02 -14.80 -11.88
CA LYS A 22 3.00 -14.82 -12.91
C LYS A 22 3.33 -13.61 -13.77
N ALA A 23 3.78 -13.86 -15.00
CA ALA A 23 4.03 -12.81 -15.96
C ALA A 23 2.85 -11.84 -15.86
N ARG A 24 3.14 -10.54 -15.67
CA ARG A 24 2.10 -9.52 -15.79
C ARG A 24 1.45 -9.82 -17.13
N SER A 25 0.19 -10.26 -17.12
CA SER A 25 -0.52 -10.53 -18.36
C SER A 25 -0.49 -9.21 -19.12
N ASN A 26 0.12 -9.19 -20.30
CA ASN A 26 -0.20 -8.16 -21.27
C ASN A 26 -1.73 -8.25 -21.41
N HIS A 27 -2.44 -7.25 -20.92
CA HIS A 27 -3.88 -7.17 -21.10
C HIS A 27 -4.06 -6.73 -22.55
N GLU A 28 -4.15 -7.72 -23.44
CA GLU A 28 -4.70 -7.46 -24.76
C GLU A 28 -6.16 -7.03 -24.56
N PRO A 29 -6.61 -5.97 -25.24
CA PRO A 29 -8.01 -5.57 -25.20
C PRO A 29 -8.87 -6.78 -25.53
N ASP A 30 -9.79 -7.15 -24.64
CA ASP A 30 -10.75 -8.20 -24.96
C ASP A 30 -11.78 -7.67 -25.96
N ALA A 31 -12.47 -8.58 -26.64
CA ALA A 31 -13.46 -8.20 -27.65
C ALA A 31 -14.63 -7.37 -27.08
N ASP A 32 -14.88 -7.44 -25.75
CA ASP A 32 -15.93 -6.72 -25.04
C ASP A 32 -15.46 -5.36 -24.48
N ASN A 33 -14.15 -5.09 -24.47
CA ASN A 33 -13.50 -3.89 -23.99
C ASN A 33 -12.42 -3.40 -25.00
N PRO A 34 -12.86 -2.97 -26.20
CA PRO A 34 -11.95 -2.42 -27.20
C PRO A 34 -11.32 -1.09 -26.73
N GLU A 35 -10.20 -0.72 -27.34
CA GLU A 35 -9.60 0.59 -27.10
C GLU A 35 -10.55 1.71 -27.52
N TRP A 36 -10.63 2.76 -26.70
CA TRP A 36 -11.43 3.93 -27.01
C TRP A 36 -10.87 4.69 -28.21
N THR A 37 -11.73 4.98 -29.18
CA THR A 37 -11.40 5.79 -30.35
C THR A 37 -11.59 7.28 -30.07
N ALA A 38 -11.09 8.14 -30.98
CA ALA A 38 -11.30 9.59 -30.88
C ALA A 38 -12.80 9.98 -30.88
N ASN A 39 -13.65 9.19 -31.54
CA ASN A 39 -15.10 9.42 -31.56
C ASN A 39 -15.74 9.10 -30.20
N ASP A 40 -15.24 8.08 -29.50
CA ASP A 40 -15.72 7.74 -28.16
C ASP A 40 -15.41 8.86 -27.17
N PHE A 41 -14.19 9.42 -27.23
CA PHE A 41 -13.83 10.62 -26.46
C PHE A 41 -14.69 11.84 -26.80
N ALA A 42 -15.02 12.05 -28.08
CA ALA A 42 -15.90 13.15 -28.49
C ALA A 42 -17.33 12.99 -27.96
N SER A 43 -17.80 11.76 -27.78
CA SER A 43 -19.13 11.44 -27.24
C SER A 43 -19.18 11.40 -25.71
N ALA A 44 -18.04 11.42 -25.02
CA ALA A 44 -17.94 11.29 -23.58
C ALA A 44 -18.68 12.43 -22.86
N GLN A 45 -19.46 12.08 -21.83
CA GLN A 45 -20.20 13.04 -21.02
C GLN A 45 -19.46 13.35 -19.71
N PRO A 46 -19.34 14.62 -19.29
CA PRO A 46 -18.82 14.96 -17.98
C PRO A 46 -19.78 14.46 -16.89
N PHE A 47 -19.26 14.24 -15.68
CA PHE A 47 -20.07 13.76 -14.54
C PHE A 47 -21.31 14.62 -14.28
N ILE A 48 -21.20 15.94 -14.48
CA ILE A 48 -22.31 16.90 -14.33
C ILE A 48 -23.40 16.69 -15.38
N GLY A 49 -23.09 16.15 -16.56
CA GLY A 49 -24.03 15.86 -17.64
C GLY A 49 -24.84 14.57 -17.45
N LEU A 50 -24.55 13.76 -16.42
CA LEU A 50 -25.30 12.54 -16.15
C LEU A 50 -26.71 12.83 -15.59
N PRO A 51 -27.71 12.00 -15.91
CA PRO A 51 -29.03 12.05 -15.28
C PRO A 51 -28.96 11.98 -13.75
N GLU A 52 -29.84 12.70 -13.07
CA GLU A 52 -29.86 12.78 -11.60
C GLU A 52 -29.97 11.40 -10.93
N SER A 53 -30.75 10.49 -11.51
CA SER A 53 -30.92 9.12 -11.03
C SER A 53 -29.63 8.30 -11.03
N LEU A 54 -28.66 8.63 -11.88
CA LEU A 54 -27.33 8.01 -11.92
C LEU A 54 -26.35 8.73 -11.01
N ARG A 55 -26.38 10.07 -10.97
CA ARG A 55 -25.53 10.87 -10.06
C ARG A 55 -25.74 10.48 -8.60
N ALA A 56 -27.00 10.27 -8.19
CA ALA A 56 -27.32 9.83 -6.84
C ALA A 56 -26.75 8.44 -6.47
N LYS A 57 -26.47 7.58 -7.46
CA LYS A 57 -25.90 6.24 -7.26
C LYS A 57 -24.37 6.22 -7.26
N LEU A 58 -23.73 7.31 -7.67
CA LEU A 58 -22.28 7.46 -7.76
C LEU A 58 -21.83 8.42 -6.66
N PRO A 59 -21.75 7.97 -5.39
CA PRO A 59 -21.30 8.83 -4.32
C PRO A 59 -19.87 9.31 -4.62
N PRO A 60 -19.53 10.56 -4.24
CA PRO A 60 -18.16 11.02 -4.35
C PRO A 60 -17.26 10.03 -3.61
N ARG A 61 -16.19 9.57 -4.28
CA ARG A 61 -15.18 8.73 -3.65
C ARG A 61 -14.74 9.45 -2.38
N GLY A 62 -14.87 8.79 -1.25
CA GLY A 62 -14.55 9.38 0.05
C GLY A 62 -13.16 10.02 0.00
N LEU A 63 -13.05 11.20 0.60
CA LEU A 63 -11.78 11.93 0.70
C LEU A 63 -10.71 10.92 1.14
N GLN A 64 -9.63 10.80 0.37
CA GLN A 64 -8.50 9.97 0.76
C GLN A 64 -7.95 10.57 2.06
N LYS A 65 -8.41 10.04 3.20
CA LYS A 65 -7.94 10.47 4.52
C LYS A 65 -6.42 10.43 4.45
N ALA A 66 -5.77 11.54 4.78
CA ALA A 66 -4.32 11.63 4.83
C ALA A 66 -3.75 10.37 5.51
N PRO A 67 -2.55 9.89 5.13
CA PRO A 67 -2.02 8.64 5.65
C PRO A 67 -2.10 8.64 7.18
N VAL A 68 -3.01 7.83 7.74
CA VAL A 68 -3.25 7.77 9.19
C VAL A 68 -2.01 7.22 9.92
N LYS A 69 -1.08 6.61 9.17
CA LYS A 69 0.14 6.01 9.65
C LYS A 69 1.34 6.61 8.92
N GLU A 70 2.32 7.04 9.69
CA GLU A 70 3.62 7.45 9.17
C GLU A 70 4.49 6.22 8.90
N ARG A 71 5.11 6.15 7.71
CA ARG A 71 6.05 5.07 7.37
C ARG A 71 7.44 5.44 7.86
N ILE A 72 7.83 4.90 9.01
CA ILE A 72 9.18 5.06 9.55
C ILE A 72 9.99 3.77 9.45
N THR A 73 11.31 3.90 9.35
CA THR A 73 12.25 2.77 9.42
C THR A 73 12.87 2.74 10.81
N MET A 74 12.46 1.78 11.64
CA MET A 74 13.04 1.55 12.97
C MET A 74 13.60 0.14 13.10
N ARG A 75 14.59 -0.04 13.98
CA ARG A 75 15.17 -1.35 14.32
C ARG A 75 14.53 -1.84 15.62
N LEU A 76 14.06 -3.09 15.60
CA LEU A 76 13.52 -3.80 16.76
C LEU A 76 14.36 -5.04 17.03
N SER A 77 14.36 -5.51 18.28
CA SER A 77 15.04 -6.75 18.68
C SER A 77 14.50 -7.96 17.90
N LYS A 78 15.39 -8.89 17.55
CA LYS A 78 15.05 -10.05 16.71
C LYS A 78 13.96 -10.92 17.34
N ASP A 79 14.02 -11.12 18.66
CA ASP A 79 13.06 -11.92 19.42
C ASP A 79 11.65 -11.30 19.41
N VAL A 80 11.55 -9.97 19.53
CA VAL A 80 10.28 -9.24 19.46
C VAL A 80 9.64 -9.43 18.08
N VAL A 81 10.40 -9.20 17.01
CA VAL A 81 9.90 -9.35 15.64
C VAL A 81 9.49 -10.80 15.36
N ALA A 82 10.27 -11.78 15.84
CA ALA A 82 9.95 -13.20 15.66
C ALA A 82 8.62 -13.57 16.33
N LYS A 83 8.39 -13.14 17.58
CA LYS A 83 7.14 -13.38 18.31
C LYS A 83 5.93 -12.80 17.58
N PHE A 84 6.02 -11.55 17.13
CA PHE A 84 4.92 -10.94 16.38
C PHE A 84 4.72 -11.61 15.02
N ARG A 85 5.77 -11.94 14.26
CA ARG A 85 5.61 -12.64 12.97
C ARG A 85 4.96 -14.01 13.11
N ALA A 86 5.31 -14.76 14.17
CA ALA A 86 4.72 -16.06 14.46
C ALA A 86 3.20 -15.97 14.73
N SER A 87 2.70 -14.80 15.12
CA SER A 87 1.27 -14.57 15.34
C SER A 87 0.44 -14.58 14.04
N GLY A 88 1.09 -14.52 12.87
CA GLY A 88 0.46 -14.65 11.55
C GLY A 88 0.16 -13.31 10.85
N PRO A 89 -0.75 -13.31 9.85
CA PRO A 89 -1.15 -12.09 9.14
C PRO A 89 -1.56 -10.96 10.08
N GLY A 90 -1.26 -9.71 9.73
CA GLY A 90 -1.58 -8.56 10.56
C GLY A 90 -0.68 -8.36 11.78
N TRP A 91 0.47 -9.04 11.89
CA TRP A 91 1.42 -8.83 12.98
C TRP A 91 1.91 -7.39 13.10
N GLN A 92 2.02 -6.64 11.99
CA GLN A 92 2.36 -5.22 11.98
C GLN A 92 1.27 -4.36 12.65
N THR A 93 0.00 -4.72 12.48
CA THR A 93 -1.11 -4.05 13.18
C THR A 93 -1.09 -4.38 14.68
N ARG A 94 -0.74 -5.63 15.03
CA ARG A 94 -0.62 -6.04 16.44
C ARG A 94 0.52 -5.34 17.18
N ILE A 95 1.68 -5.15 16.53
CA ILE A 95 2.76 -4.40 17.16
C ILE A 95 2.43 -2.91 17.30
N ASP A 96 1.73 -2.30 16.32
CA ASP A 96 1.21 -0.93 16.43
C ASP A 96 0.25 -0.77 17.62
N ALA A 97 -0.67 -1.73 17.80
CA ALA A 97 -1.60 -1.72 18.93
C ALA A 97 -0.87 -1.86 20.29
N ALA A 98 0.11 -2.75 20.38
CA ALA A 98 0.91 -2.93 21.60
C ALA A 98 1.69 -1.66 21.96
N LEU A 99 2.24 -0.95 20.98
CA LEU A 99 2.94 0.32 21.21
C LEU A 99 1.98 1.41 21.71
N LYS A 100 0.75 1.48 21.17
CA LYS A 100 -0.28 2.40 21.67
C LYS A 100 -0.66 2.10 23.11
N GLU A 101 -0.95 0.84 23.42
CA GLU A 101 -1.27 0.40 24.78
C GLU A 101 -0.14 0.72 25.77
N TRP A 102 1.11 0.52 25.34
CA TRP A 102 2.28 0.87 26.15
C TRP A 102 2.33 2.37 26.45
N LEU A 103 2.05 3.23 25.47
CA LEU A 103 2.01 4.70 25.65
C LEU A 103 0.89 5.15 26.60
N GLU A 104 -0.31 4.57 26.51
CA GLU A 104 -1.42 4.88 27.42
C GLU A 104 -1.07 4.50 28.87
N THR A 105 -0.37 3.37 29.05
CA THR A 105 -0.04 2.85 30.38
C THR A 105 1.20 3.50 30.98
N HIS A 106 2.13 4.00 30.16
CA HIS A 106 3.44 4.50 30.59
C HIS A 106 3.68 5.96 30.19
N HIS A 107 2.64 6.80 30.27
CA HIS A 107 2.78 8.23 30.12
C HIS A 107 3.69 8.79 31.24
N GLN A 108 5.00 8.85 30.99
CA GLN A 108 5.95 9.58 31.83
C GLN A 108 5.60 11.07 31.73
N ALA A 109 5.31 11.68 32.88
CA ALA A 109 5.07 13.11 33.01
C ALA A 109 6.34 13.93 32.70
#